data_AF-A0A2X0XMN2-F1
#
_entry.id   AF-A0A2X0XMN2-F1
#
_cell.length_a   1.000
_cell.length_b   1.000
_cell.length_c   1.000
_cell.angle_alpha   90.00
_cell.angle_beta   90.00
_cell.angle_gamma   90.00
#
_symmetry.space_group_name_H-M   'P 1'
#
loop_
_entity.id
_entity.type
_entity.pdbx_description
1 polymer ?
#
loop_
_entity_poly.entity_id
_entity_poly.type
_entity_poly.pdbx_seq_one_letter_code
_entity_poly.pdbx_strand_id
1 'polypeptide(L)'
;METSMHYPFIYFFYDTNQVLVYRIQALEYITIEEVMREGEWQGYELEPSESFTAFHHEQSTPQQGWSFFMGQEELYQLVEIINDYIQQVITTTSAQMVHIVCSESAAGSLRATLAPPKYVIGFPEDLSIGPLWKLDEKRGQAFRDEWLRENINDGMDDFVNRNKLMNTIREIQDIPSNLQIYIWCGYNAEEQCGIRFLLYLLRNKTNEVVLINTGEQRAINHQWNMEMYDIKRMSAKERLIFQQQWESLAQTKDVCRLWLHRQIHAVQENYYDNLIMSTIEQLHKEQGGTDFIQTGEFISELLTRMDAPPNIFFLEYRIRYLVYSGVFELKGIPKSMHHYSVKLRKKPL
;
A
#
# COMPACT_ATOMS: atom_id res chain seq x y z
N MET A 1 11.87 -2.54 22.98
CA MET A 1 13.30 -2.74 22.64
C MET A 1 14.01 -1.41 22.82
N GLU A 2 15.06 -1.36 23.62
CA GLU A 2 15.90 -0.16 23.77
C GLU A 2 16.85 -0.07 22.57
N THR A 3 17.03 1.14 22.02
CA THR A 3 17.87 1.35 20.84
C THR A 3 18.71 2.61 20.95
N SER A 4 19.85 2.62 20.26
CA SER A 4 20.71 3.80 20.11
C SER A 4 21.31 3.85 18.70
N MET A 5 21.79 5.01 18.28
CA MET A 5 22.41 5.20 16.97
C MET A 5 23.75 5.91 17.11
N HIS A 6 24.78 5.31 16.50
CA HIS A 6 26.07 5.94 16.21
C HIS A 6 26.36 5.72 14.72
N TYR A 7 25.94 6.67 13.89
CA TYR A 7 25.98 6.52 12.42
C TYR A 7 27.36 6.03 11.92
N PRO A 8 27.40 5.01 11.04
CA PRO A 8 26.28 4.38 10.33
C PRO A 8 25.62 3.18 11.05
N PHE A 9 25.85 3.01 12.36
CA PHE A 9 25.39 1.84 13.11
C PHE A 9 24.19 2.14 14.01
N ILE A 10 23.26 1.21 14.05
CA ILE A 10 22.11 1.18 14.96
C ILE A 10 22.28 -0.02 15.88
N TYR A 11 22.09 0.21 17.18
CA TYR A 11 22.25 -0.78 18.23
C TYR A 11 20.87 -1.11 18.79
N PHE A 12 20.60 -2.39 18.93
CA PHE A 12 19.37 -2.92 19.48
C PHE A 12 19.69 -3.77 20.70
N PHE A 13 19.24 -3.34 21.88
CA PHE A 13 19.33 -4.16 23.07
C PHE A 13 18.28 -5.27 22.98
N TYR A 14 18.76 -6.49 22.80
CA TYR A 14 17.97 -7.68 22.55
C TYR A 14 18.15 -8.67 23.69
N ASP A 15 17.05 -9.27 24.14
CA ASP A 15 17.03 -10.22 25.26
C ASP A 15 17.74 -9.67 26.53
N THR A 16 18.29 -10.53 27.40
CA THR A 16 18.85 -10.13 28.70
C THR A 16 20.23 -9.48 28.65
N ASN A 17 21.05 -9.78 27.64
CA ASN A 17 22.43 -9.30 27.54
C ASN A 17 22.98 -9.34 26.10
N GLN A 18 22.12 -9.22 25.09
CA GLN A 18 22.57 -9.26 23.70
C GLN A 18 22.40 -7.87 23.06
N VAL A 19 23.37 -7.49 22.24
CA VAL A 19 23.28 -6.30 21.40
C VAL A 19 23.37 -6.72 19.95
N LEU A 20 22.31 -6.44 19.20
CA LEU A 20 22.34 -6.57 17.75
C LEU A 20 22.76 -5.23 17.16
N VAL A 21 23.75 -5.25 16.30
CA VAL A 21 24.27 -4.07 15.60
C VAL A 21 23.93 -4.21 14.14
N TYR A 22 23.18 -3.25 13.63
CA TYR A 22 22.86 -3.11 12.22
C TYR A 22 23.67 -1.97 11.62
N ARG A 23 24.23 -2.18 10.44
CA ARG A 23 24.87 -1.12 9.67
C ARG A 23 23.97 -0.61 8.56
N ILE A 24 23.70 0.68 8.55
CA ILE A 24 23.01 1.37 7.46
C ILE A 24 23.93 1.33 6.22
N GLN A 25 23.51 0.61 5.18
CA GLN A 25 24.27 0.43 3.94
C GLN A 25 24.01 1.55 2.91
N ALA A 26 22.77 2.02 2.84
CA ALA A 26 22.32 3.07 1.93
C ALA A 26 21.38 4.04 2.65
N LEU A 27 21.28 5.27 2.15
CA LEU A 27 20.31 6.27 2.61
C LEU A 27 18.97 6.14 1.86
N GLU A 28 18.48 4.92 1.78
CA GLU A 28 17.19 4.55 1.19
C GLU A 28 16.39 3.78 2.23
N TYR A 29 15.06 3.96 2.22
CA TYR A 29 14.20 3.23 3.15
C TYR A 29 14.22 1.74 2.84
N ILE A 30 14.46 0.95 3.88
CA ILE A 30 14.62 -0.49 3.75
C ILE A 30 13.32 -1.22 4.07
N THR A 31 13.22 -2.43 3.54
CA THR A 31 12.11 -3.34 3.73
C THR A 31 12.48 -4.52 4.61
N ILE A 32 11.46 -5.24 5.09
CA ILE A 32 11.65 -6.49 5.83
C ILE A 32 12.46 -7.50 4.99
N GLU A 33 12.17 -7.60 3.69
CA GLU A 33 12.88 -8.52 2.80
C GLU A 33 14.37 -8.17 2.70
N GLU A 34 14.71 -6.88 2.54
CA GLU A 34 16.10 -6.41 2.47
C GLU A 34 16.84 -6.63 3.79
N VAL A 35 16.20 -6.35 4.93
CA VAL A 35 16.79 -6.62 6.25
C VAL A 35 17.10 -8.09 6.45
N MET A 36 16.24 -9.00 5.97
CA MET A 36 16.45 -10.44 6.10
C MET A 36 17.49 -10.99 5.12
N ARG A 37 17.59 -10.45 3.91
CA ARG A 37 18.43 -10.99 2.84
C ARG A 37 19.81 -10.35 2.76
N GLU A 38 19.88 -9.04 3.00
CA GLU A 38 21.04 -8.20 2.68
C GLU A 38 21.59 -7.44 3.90
N GLY A 39 20.86 -7.46 5.02
CA GLY A 39 21.23 -6.75 6.24
C GLY A 39 22.59 -7.16 6.81
N GLU A 40 23.46 -6.18 7.03
CA GLU A 40 24.72 -6.35 7.76
C GLU A 40 24.48 -6.33 9.26
N TRP A 41 24.31 -7.53 9.83
CA TRP A 41 24.07 -7.75 11.26
C TRP A 41 25.29 -8.34 11.97
N GLN A 42 25.55 -7.83 13.17
CA GLN A 42 26.54 -8.39 14.10
C GLN A 42 25.94 -8.50 15.49
N GLY A 43 26.11 -9.65 16.13
CA GLY A 43 25.65 -9.91 17.49
C GLY A 43 26.80 -9.80 18.50
N TYR A 44 26.52 -9.16 19.63
CA TYR A 44 27.47 -8.97 20.72
C TYR A 44 26.83 -9.36 22.04
N GLU A 45 27.65 -9.86 22.95
CA GLU A 45 27.25 -10.06 24.34
C GLU A 45 27.62 -8.81 25.13
N LEU A 46 26.65 -8.24 25.84
CA LEU A 46 26.84 -7.12 26.74
C LEU A 46 27.34 -7.64 28.07
N GLU A 47 28.50 -7.15 28.52
CA GLU A 47 29.05 -7.53 29.81
C GLU A 47 28.12 -7.08 30.95
N PRO A 48 27.90 -7.88 32.01
CA PRO A 48 26.96 -7.52 33.08
C PRO A 48 27.25 -6.19 33.79
N SER A 49 28.50 -5.73 33.74
CA SER A 49 28.95 -4.46 34.32
C SER A 49 28.88 -3.27 33.36
N GLU A 50 28.60 -3.51 32.08
CA GLU A 50 28.54 -2.49 31.03
C GLU A 50 27.08 -2.06 30.79
N SER A 51 26.84 -0.75 30.71
CA SER A 51 25.51 -0.24 30.34
C SER A 51 25.35 -0.24 28.82
N PHE A 52 24.17 -0.61 28.32
CA PHE A 52 23.85 -0.59 26.88
C PHE A 52 24.19 0.76 26.21
N THR A 53 23.88 1.89 26.85
CA THR A 53 24.14 3.22 26.30
C THR A 53 25.63 3.58 26.17
N ALA A 54 26.52 2.85 26.85
CA ALA A 54 27.97 3.05 26.79
C ALA A 54 28.67 2.03 25.88
N PHE A 55 27.93 1.02 25.40
CA PHE A 55 28.47 -0.06 24.58
C PHE A 55 28.88 0.45 23.20
N HIS A 56 30.08 0.07 22.75
CA HIS A 56 30.58 0.35 21.41
C HIS A 56 31.19 -0.90 20.79
N HIS A 57 30.57 -1.36 19.70
CA HIS A 57 30.90 -2.64 19.07
C HIS A 57 32.35 -2.76 18.58
N GLU A 58 33.01 -1.63 18.28
CA GLU A 58 34.43 -1.58 17.88
C GLU A 58 35.40 -2.04 18.99
N GLN A 59 34.94 -2.02 20.24
CA GLN A 59 35.72 -2.44 21.42
C GLN A 59 35.47 -3.91 21.79
N SER A 60 34.60 -4.61 21.04
CA SER A 60 34.13 -5.96 21.35
C SER A 60 34.31 -6.87 20.13
N THR A 61 34.37 -8.18 20.37
CA THR A 61 34.40 -9.17 19.28
C THR A 61 32.99 -9.67 18.97
N PRO A 62 32.56 -9.67 17.70
CA PRO A 62 31.25 -10.20 17.34
C PRO A 62 31.20 -11.70 17.63
N GLN A 63 30.07 -12.16 18.16
CA GLN A 63 29.81 -13.56 18.42
C GLN A 63 29.63 -14.31 17.09
N GLN A 64 30.38 -15.41 16.89
CA GLN A 64 30.25 -16.23 15.68
C GLN A 64 29.12 -17.26 15.84
N GLY A 65 28.34 -17.47 14.77
CA GLY A 65 27.30 -18.50 14.72
C GLY A 65 26.00 -18.13 15.44
N TRP A 66 25.85 -16.88 15.91
CA TRP A 66 24.57 -16.39 16.40
C TRP A 66 23.59 -16.16 15.25
N SER A 67 22.40 -16.71 15.41
CA SER A 67 21.22 -16.34 14.64
C SER A 67 20.21 -15.76 15.62
N PHE A 68 19.65 -14.61 15.30
CA PHE A 68 18.53 -14.04 16.04
C PHE A 68 17.24 -14.49 15.34
N PHE A 69 16.35 -15.11 16.10
CA PHE A 69 15.03 -15.47 15.64
C PHE A 69 14.04 -14.42 16.15
N MET A 70 13.45 -13.67 15.24
CA MET A 70 12.41 -12.69 15.57
C MET A 70 11.07 -13.12 14.98
N GLY A 71 10.00 -12.85 15.71
CA GLY A 71 8.65 -12.91 15.15
C GLY A 71 8.46 -11.84 14.06
N GLN A 72 7.46 -12.02 13.19
CA GLN A 72 7.19 -11.04 12.11
C GLN A 72 6.89 -9.63 12.63
N GLU A 73 6.15 -9.49 13.74
CA GLU A 73 5.88 -8.18 14.35
C GLU A 73 7.13 -7.53 14.97
N GLU A 74 8.03 -8.31 15.55
CA GLU A 74 9.30 -7.80 16.10
C GLU A 74 10.19 -7.30 14.97
N LEU A 75 10.26 -8.06 13.87
CA LEU A 75 10.99 -7.68 12.67
C LEU A 75 10.41 -6.41 12.05
N TYR A 76 9.09 -6.29 11.96
CA TYR A 76 8.44 -5.07 11.51
C TYR A 76 8.80 -3.86 12.40
N GLN A 77 8.73 -3.99 13.73
CA GLN A 77 9.13 -2.93 14.65
C GLN A 77 10.60 -2.53 14.49
N LEU A 78 11.47 -3.51 14.28
CA LEU A 78 12.88 -3.29 14.04
C LEU A 78 13.10 -2.49 12.75
N VAL A 79 12.46 -2.87 11.64
CA VAL A 79 12.57 -2.15 10.36
C VAL A 79 12.02 -0.72 10.49
N GLU A 80 10.91 -0.53 11.20
CA GLU A 80 10.37 0.81 11.49
C GLU A 80 11.40 1.68 12.23
N ILE A 81 12.09 1.14 13.23
CA ILE A 81 13.14 1.85 13.96
C ILE A 81 14.31 2.20 13.03
N ILE A 82 14.74 1.26 12.17
CA ILE A 82 15.82 1.54 11.21
C ILE A 82 15.42 2.68 10.28
N ASN A 83 14.21 2.63 9.73
CA ASN A 83 13.71 3.67 8.83
C ASN A 83 13.52 5.01 9.54
N ASP A 84 13.11 5.03 10.80
CA ASP A 84 13.03 6.26 11.60
C ASP A 84 14.42 6.90 11.81
N TYR A 85 15.47 6.08 11.97
CA TYR A 85 16.86 6.59 12.02
C TYR A 85 17.35 7.06 10.65
N ILE A 86 17.07 6.30 9.59
CA ILE A 86 17.39 6.68 8.21
C ILE A 86 16.74 8.03 7.87
N GLN A 87 15.47 8.24 8.23
CA GLN A 87 14.74 9.49 8.01
C GLN A 87 15.44 10.70 8.64
N GLN A 88 16.14 10.53 9.77
CA GLN A 88 16.86 11.62 10.44
C GLN A 88 18.16 12.02 9.71
N VAL A 89 18.72 11.14 8.89
CA VAL A 89 20.02 11.32 8.23
C VAL A 89 19.91 11.44 6.71
N ILE A 90 18.77 11.11 6.10
CA ILE A 90 18.55 11.28 4.65
C ILE A 90 18.75 12.75 4.28
N THR A 91 19.62 12.99 3.29
CA THR A 91 19.84 14.31 2.70
C THR A 91 19.77 14.26 1.18
N THR A 92 19.03 15.23 0.63
CA THR A 92 19.03 15.77 -0.74
C THR A 92 19.06 14.79 -1.91
N THR A 93 18.01 14.84 -2.74
CA THR A 93 18.02 14.27 -4.09
C THR A 93 18.65 15.23 -5.10
N SER A 94 19.19 14.70 -6.20
CA SER A 94 19.66 15.47 -7.36
C SER A 94 18.54 15.78 -8.38
N ALA A 95 17.37 15.17 -8.22
CA ALA A 95 16.21 15.45 -9.06
C ALA A 95 15.68 16.87 -8.82
N GLN A 96 15.13 17.48 -9.86
CA GLN A 96 14.52 18.82 -9.80
C GLN A 96 13.02 18.81 -9.49
N MET A 97 12.39 17.65 -9.68
CA MET A 97 10.96 17.43 -9.48
C MET A 97 10.72 15.99 -9.03
N VAL A 98 9.56 15.75 -8.43
CA VAL A 98 9.09 14.41 -8.05
C VAL A 98 7.75 14.13 -8.70
N HIS A 99 7.58 12.91 -9.22
CA HIS A 99 6.31 12.41 -9.74
C HIS A 99 5.71 11.40 -8.76
N ILE A 100 4.42 11.53 -8.47
CA ILE A 100 3.67 10.63 -7.58
C ILE A 100 2.50 10.03 -8.37
N VAL A 101 2.32 8.71 -8.29
CA VAL A 101 1.24 7.97 -8.96
C VAL A 101 0.58 6.99 -7.99
N CYS A 102 -0.71 6.69 -8.18
CA CYS A 102 -1.47 5.80 -7.27
C CYS A 102 -1.41 4.32 -7.69
N SER A 103 -0.21 3.77 -7.87
CA SER A 103 0.10 2.32 -7.87
C SER A 103 1.59 2.09 -8.16
N GLU A 104 2.17 1.02 -7.63
CA GLU A 104 3.55 0.63 -7.98
C GLU A 104 3.71 0.24 -9.45
N SER A 105 2.67 -0.34 -10.06
CA SER A 105 2.69 -0.68 -11.49
C SER A 105 2.81 0.57 -12.36
N ALA A 106 1.99 1.61 -12.10
CA ALA A 106 2.10 2.89 -12.77
C ALA A 106 3.47 3.54 -12.56
N ALA A 107 4.01 3.44 -11.33
CA ALA A 107 5.32 4.00 -11.01
C ALA A 107 6.43 3.31 -11.82
N GLY A 108 6.36 1.99 -11.94
CA GLY A 108 7.25 1.19 -12.79
C GLY A 108 7.21 1.65 -14.25
N SER A 109 6.02 1.80 -14.84
CA SER A 109 5.87 2.29 -16.21
C SER A 109 6.42 3.70 -16.38
N LEU A 110 6.08 4.63 -15.47
CA LEU A 110 6.56 6.01 -15.54
C LEU A 110 8.10 6.09 -15.39
N ARG A 111 8.69 5.30 -14.48
CA ARG A 111 10.15 5.19 -14.34
C ARG A 111 10.81 4.69 -15.63
N ALA A 112 10.17 3.81 -16.39
CA ALA A 112 10.71 3.31 -17.65
C ALA A 112 10.71 4.38 -18.77
N THR A 113 9.80 5.36 -18.71
CA THR A 113 9.65 6.41 -19.73
C THR A 113 10.45 7.68 -19.42
N LEU A 114 10.62 8.05 -18.15
CA LEU A 114 11.32 9.27 -17.76
C LEU A 114 12.85 9.17 -17.88
N ALA A 115 13.48 10.23 -18.40
CA ALA A 115 14.94 10.38 -18.43
C ALA A 115 15.51 10.72 -17.02
N PRO A 116 16.72 10.25 -16.68
CA PRO A 116 17.40 10.64 -15.44
C PRO A 116 17.83 12.13 -15.40
N PRO A 117 17.97 12.75 -14.20
CA PRO A 117 17.64 12.20 -12.89
C PRO A 117 16.12 12.16 -12.68
N LYS A 118 15.59 10.98 -12.34
CA LYS A 118 14.15 10.74 -12.15
C LYS A 118 13.87 10.45 -10.69
N TYR A 119 12.79 11.02 -10.18
CA TYR A 119 12.29 10.75 -8.83
C TYR A 119 10.80 10.45 -8.93
N VAL A 120 10.44 9.18 -8.72
CA VAL A 120 9.08 8.67 -8.90
C VAL A 120 8.67 7.85 -7.68
N ILE A 121 7.59 8.29 -7.03
CA ILE A 121 6.97 7.63 -5.88
C ILE A 121 5.71 6.91 -6.36
N GLY A 122 5.65 5.60 -6.15
CA GLY A 122 4.42 4.82 -6.29
C GLY A 122 3.71 4.78 -4.94
N PHE A 123 2.43 5.13 -4.91
CA PHE A 123 1.61 4.87 -3.74
C PHE A 123 1.11 3.41 -3.80
N PRO A 124 1.45 2.55 -2.83
CA PRO A 124 1.31 1.10 -3.00
C PRO A 124 -0.11 0.58 -2.78
N GLU A 125 -1.02 1.39 -2.22
CA GLU A 125 -2.36 0.94 -1.86
C GLU A 125 -3.50 1.60 -2.64
N ASP A 126 -4.57 0.84 -2.84
CA ASP A 126 -5.85 1.34 -3.31
C ASP A 126 -6.74 1.79 -2.14
N LEU A 127 -6.85 3.12 -1.97
CA LEU A 127 -7.67 3.73 -0.92
C LEU A 127 -9.17 3.78 -1.25
N SER A 128 -9.59 3.31 -2.43
CA SER A 128 -11.01 3.17 -2.74
C SER A 128 -11.67 2.03 -1.97
N ILE A 129 -10.87 1.07 -1.49
CA ILE A 129 -11.33 -0.08 -0.71
C ILE A 129 -10.74 -0.09 0.70
N GLY A 130 -11.39 -0.82 1.61
CA GLY A 130 -11.01 -0.93 3.01
C GLY A 130 -11.29 0.34 3.83
N PRO A 131 -11.19 0.27 5.16
CA PRO A 131 -11.44 1.42 6.02
C PRO A 131 -10.32 2.46 5.87
N LEU A 132 -10.70 3.74 5.90
CA LEU A 132 -9.76 4.88 5.92
C LEU A 132 -9.73 5.58 7.29
N TRP A 133 -10.44 5.03 8.27
CA TRP A 133 -10.61 5.61 9.59
C TRP A 133 -9.26 5.82 10.28
N LYS A 134 -8.88 7.08 10.52
CA LYS A 134 -7.67 7.48 11.27
C LYS A 134 -6.37 6.88 10.73
N LEU A 135 -6.18 6.85 9.40
CA LEU A 135 -4.95 6.31 8.79
C LEU A 135 -3.67 7.06 9.15
N ASP A 136 -3.79 8.28 9.67
CA ASP A 136 -2.69 9.04 10.25
C ASP A 136 -2.33 8.62 11.68
N GLU A 137 -3.08 7.70 12.28
CA GLU A 137 -2.82 7.13 13.59
C GLU A 137 -2.55 5.61 13.52
N LYS A 138 -1.65 5.10 14.37
CA LYS A 138 -1.31 3.66 14.40
C LYS A 138 -2.52 2.73 14.58
N ARG A 139 -3.54 3.15 15.32
CA ARG A 139 -4.77 2.35 15.52
C ARG A 139 -5.63 2.23 14.26
N GLY A 140 -5.65 3.26 13.41
CA GLY A 140 -6.41 3.24 12.17
C GLY A 140 -5.69 2.42 11.10
N GLN A 141 -4.36 2.54 11.06
CA GLN A 141 -3.49 1.68 10.25
C GLN A 141 -3.70 0.20 10.62
N ALA A 142 -3.58 -0.16 11.90
CA ALA A 142 -3.80 -1.55 12.34
C ALA A 142 -5.22 -2.06 12.02
N PHE A 143 -6.25 -1.22 12.12
CA PHE A 143 -7.63 -1.57 11.76
C PHE A 143 -7.78 -1.84 10.25
N ARG A 144 -7.09 -1.07 9.42
CA ARG A 144 -7.05 -1.30 7.97
C ARG A 144 -6.25 -2.54 7.62
N ASP A 145 -5.08 -2.72 8.21
CA ASP A 145 -4.21 -3.89 7.99
C ASP A 145 -4.96 -5.20 8.30
N GLU A 146 -5.71 -5.23 9.41
CA GLU A 146 -6.57 -6.36 9.77
C GLU A 146 -7.66 -6.61 8.73
N TRP A 147 -8.37 -5.56 8.29
CA TRP A 147 -9.41 -5.71 7.28
C TRP A 147 -8.83 -6.20 5.94
N LEU A 148 -7.69 -5.66 5.49
CA LEU A 148 -7.03 -6.09 4.25
C LEU A 148 -6.64 -7.56 4.33
N ARG A 149 -5.97 -7.98 5.41
CA ARG A 149 -5.57 -9.39 5.63
C ARG A 149 -6.74 -10.36 5.60
N GLU A 150 -7.88 -10.00 6.18
CA GLU A 150 -9.05 -10.89 6.25
C GLU A 150 -9.83 -10.96 4.91
N ASN A 151 -9.83 -9.86 4.15
CA ASN A 151 -10.78 -9.68 3.06
C ASN A 151 -10.13 -9.63 1.68
N ILE A 152 -8.88 -9.19 1.56
CA ILE A 152 -8.18 -9.02 0.28
C ILE A 152 -7.16 -10.14 0.09
N ASN A 153 -7.10 -10.67 -1.13
CA ASN A 153 -6.15 -11.72 -1.50
C ASN A 153 -5.42 -11.34 -2.79
N ASP A 154 -4.45 -10.43 -2.65
CA ASP A 154 -3.64 -9.92 -3.76
C ASP A 154 -2.41 -10.78 -4.08
N GLY A 155 -2.19 -11.84 -3.29
CA GLY A 155 -1.03 -12.73 -3.40
C GLY A 155 0.27 -12.12 -2.90
N MET A 156 0.24 -10.93 -2.31
CA MET A 156 1.38 -10.30 -1.65
C MET A 156 1.41 -10.63 -0.17
N ASP A 157 2.58 -10.47 0.45
CA ASP A 157 2.74 -10.63 1.89
C ASP A 157 2.25 -9.37 2.64
N ASP A 158 1.34 -9.55 3.60
CA ASP A 158 0.71 -8.45 4.34
C ASP A 158 1.73 -7.54 5.04
N PHE A 159 2.81 -8.11 5.60
CA PHE A 159 3.84 -7.35 6.31
C PHE A 159 4.69 -6.53 5.35
N VAL A 160 5.01 -7.11 4.19
CA VAL A 160 5.69 -6.39 3.10
C VAL A 160 4.83 -5.20 2.63
N ASN A 161 3.52 -5.39 2.47
CA ASN A 161 2.61 -4.31 2.08
C ASN A 161 2.57 -3.19 3.12
N ARG A 162 2.42 -3.54 4.41
CA ARG A 162 2.40 -2.59 5.52
C ARG A 162 3.68 -1.76 5.61
N ASN A 163 4.84 -2.40 5.48
CA ASN A 163 6.13 -1.71 5.52
C ASN A 163 6.33 -0.81 4.28
N LYS A 164 5.94 -1.25 3.09
CA LYS A 164 5.96 -0.42 1.88
C LYS A 164 5.13 0.85 2.03
N LEU A 165 3.90 0.75 2.54
CA LEU A 165 3.06 1.92 2.77
C LEU A 165 3.76 2.94 3.69
N MET A 166 4.32 2.49 4.82
CA MET A 166 5.00 3.39 5.76
C MET A 166 6.23 4.05 5.12
N ASN A 167 7.04 3.30 4.37
CA ASN A 167 8.18 3.85 3.64
C ASN A 167 7.76 4.89 2.61
N THR A 168 6.69 4.65 1.85
CA THR A 168 6.13 5.62 0.91
C THR A 168 5.65 6.89 1.63
N ILE A 169 5.01 6.76 2.80
CA ILE A 169 4.58 7.92 3.59
C ILE A 169 5.79 8.73 4.05
N ARG A 170 6.85 8.08 4.56
CA ARG A 170 8.10 8.75 4.94
C ARG A 170 8.73 9.46 3.74
N GLU A 171 8.83 8.79 2.61
CA GLU A 171 9.36 9.36 1.36
C GLU A 171 8.59 10.61 0.91
N ILE A 172 7.25 10.59 0.97
CA ILE A 172 6.41 11.77 0.67
C ILE A 172 6.65 12.89 1.68
N GLN A 173 6.79 12.56 2.97
CA GLN A 173 7.06 13.52 4.03
C GLN A 173 8.46 14.15 3.93
N ASP A 174 9.41 13.47 3.29
CA ASP A 174 10.78 13.94 3.13
C ASP A 174 11.04 14.70 1.83
N ILE A 175 10.06 14.76 0.92
CA ILE A 175 10.18 15.53 -0.32
C ILE A 175 10.73 16.94 0.00
N PRO A 176 11.92 17.30 -0.52
CA PRO A 176 12.54 18.59 -0.24
C PRO A 176 11.65 19.76 -0.68
N SER A 177 11.61 20.83 0.11
CA SER A 177 10.67 21.96 -0.09
C SER A 177 10.89 22.73 -1.40
N ASN A 178 12.05 22.58 -2.04
CA ASN A 178 12.40 23.21 -3.30
C ASN A 178 11.95 22.41 -4.53
N LEU A 179 11.49 21.17 -4.40
CA LEU A 179 11.04 20.37 -5.54
C LEU A 179 9.61 20.72 -5.94
N GLN A 180 9.36 20.71 -7.24
CA GLN A 180 7.99 20.68 -7.75
C GLN A 180 7.43 19.25 -7.64
N ILE A 181 6.17 19.13 -7.22
CA ILE A 181 5.48 17.84 -7.05
C ILE A 181 4.45 17.69 -8.17
N TYR A 182 4.61 16.66 -8.99
CA TYR A 182 3.64 16.25 -9.98
C TYR A 182 2.86 15.04 -9.47
N ILE A 183 1.54 15.13 -9.38
CA ILE A 183 0.68 14.00 -9.02
C ILE A 183 -0.13 13.62 -10.25
N TRP A 184 0.01 12.39 -10.72
CA TRP A 184 -0.78 11.87 -11.84
C TRP A 184 -2.08 11.28 -11.32
N CYS A 185 -3.19 11.67 -11.93
CA CYS A 185 -4.51 11.21 -11.53
C CYS A 185 -5.50 11.23 -12.68
N GLY A 186 -6.31 10.18 -12.80
CA GLY A 186 -7.47 10.06 -13.66
C GLY A 186 -8.78 10.11 -12.87
N TYR A 187 -9.87 9.80 -13.55
CA TYR A 187 -11.24 9.89 -13.00
C TYR A 187 -11.77 8.55 -12.50
N ASN A 188 -10.99 7.84 -11.68
CA ASN A 188 -11.42 6.60 -11.01
C ASN A 188 -11.32 6.72 -9.48
N ALA A 189 -11.97 5.80 -8.77
CA ALA A 189 -12.05 5.85 -7.32
C ALA A 189 -10.69 5.70 -6.61
N GLU A 190 -9.81 4.84 -7.12
CA GLU A 190 -8.47 4.59 -6.59
C GLU A 190 -7.65 5.88 -6.57
N GLU A 191 -7.44 6.48 -7.74
CA GLU A 191 -6.63 7.69 -7.88
C GLU A 191 -7.31 8.89 -7.21
N GLN A 192 -8.63 8.99 -7.28
CA GLN A 192 -9.33 10.10 -6.63
C GLN A 192 -9.28 9.99 -5.11
N CYS A 193 -9.34 8.81 -4.50
CA CYS A 193 -9.07 8.64 -3.06
C CYS A 193 -7.60 8.92 -2.74
N GLY A 194 -6.68 8.39 -3.55
CA GLY A 194 -5.24 8.58 -3.41
C GLY A 194 -4.84 10.06 -3.37
N ILE A 195 -5.28 10.89 -4.32
CA ILE A 195 -4.89 12.31 -4.34
C ILE A 195 -5.38 13.09 -3.12
N ARG A 196 -6.51 12.72 -2.50
CA ARG A 196 -6.96 13.34 -1.24
C ARG A 196 -5.97 13.04 -0.13
N PHE A 197 -5.56 11.78 -0.01
CA PHE A 197 -4.59 11.38 1.00
C PHE A 197 -3.22 12.01 0.77
N LEU A 198 -2.71 11.97 -0.46
CA LEU A 198 -1.43 12.57 -0.82
C LEU A 198 -1.42 14.07 -0.51
N LEU A 199 -2.47 14.81 -0.86
CA LEU A 199 -2.59 16.24 -0.54
C LEU A 199 -2.76 16.52 0.96
N TYR A 200 -3.32 15.57 1.72
CA TYR A 200 -3.32 15.61 3.17
C TYR A 200 -1.92 15.41 3.75
N LEU A 201 -1.14 14.42 3.27
CA LEU A 201 0.25 14.23 3.70
C LEU A 201 1.11 15.47 3.40
N LEU A 202 0.89 16.11 2.25
CA LEU A 202 1.59 17.32 1.81
C LEU A 202 1.05 18.62 2.44
N ARG A 203 0.11 18.57 3.39
CA ARG A 203 -0.62 19.77 3.86
C ARG A 203 0.25 20.88 4.44
N ASN A 204 1.35 20.52 5.07
CA ASN A 204 2.29 21.48 5.69
C ASN A 204 3.47 21.84 4.78
N LYS A 205 3.50 21.32 3.54
CA LYS A 205 4.60 21.56 2.60
C LYS A 205 4.33 22.75 1.68
N THR A 206 5.36 23.57 1.48
CA THR A 206 5.33 24.77 0.64
C THR A 206 5.56 24.48 -0.85
N ASN A 207 5.84 23.23 -1.22
CA ASN A 207 6.07 22.80 -2.59
C ASN A 207 4.94 23.25 -3.53
N GLU A 208 5.31 23.62 -4.76
CA GLU A 208 4.34 23.74 -5.84
C GLU A 208 3.82 22.34 -6.19
N VAL A 209 2.50 22.18 -6.18
CA VAL A 209 1.84 20.92 -6.52
C VAL A 209 1.09 21.09 -7.84
N VAL A 210 1.35 20.19 -8.79
CA VAL A 210 0.76 20.16 -10.11
C VAL A 210 0.06 18.81 -10.30
N LEU A 211 -1.23 18.84 -10.65
CA LEU A 211 -1.96 17.65 -11.04
C LEU A 211 -1.82 17.44 -12.55
N ILE A 212 -1.49 16.22 -12.95
CA ILE A 212 -1.52 15.78 -14.34
C ILE A 212 -2.73 14.88 -14.50
N ASN A 213 -3.73 15.39 -15.20
CA ASN A 213 -5.01 14.72 -15.34
C ASN A 213 -5.02 13.80 -16.55
N THR A 214 -5.02 12.49 -16.29
CA THR A 214 -4.95 11.48 -17.33
C THR A 214 -6.32 11.05 -17.87
N GLY A 215 -7.40 11.69 -17.39
CA GLY A 215 -8.76 11.48 -17.87
C GLY A 215 -9.35 10.12 -17.47
N GLU A 216 -10.11 9.51 -18.38
CA GLU A 216 -10.74 8.19 -18.18
C GLU A 216 -9.83 7.03 -18.59
N GLN A 217 -8.61 7.30 -19.06
CA GLN A 217 -7.66 6.25 -19.41
C GLN A 217 -7.21 5.51 -18.15
N ARG A 218 -7.18 4.18 -18.20
CA ARG A 218 -6.61 3.37 -17.13
C ARG A 218 -5.09 3.58 -17.07
N ALA A 219 -4.53 3.51 -15.86
CA ALA A 219 -3.09 3.58 -15.56
C ALA A 219 -2.18 2.88 -16.59
N ILE A 220 -2.56 1.66 -16.98
CA ILE A 220 -1.81 0.78 -17.90
C ILE A 220 -1.75 1.27 -19.36
N ASN A 221 -2.64 2.17 -19.77
CA ASN A 221 -2.74 2.67 -21.14
C ASN A 221 -2.13 4.08 -21.29
N HIS A 222 -1.59 4.66 -20.22
CA HIS A 222 -1.02 6.00 -20.28
C HIS A 222 0.26 6.04 -21.11
N GLN A 223 0.33 7.03 -21.99
CA GLN A 223 1.54 7.31 -22.79
C GLN A 223 2.60 8.10 -22.01
N TRP A 224 2.46 8.25 -20.68
CA TRP A 224 3.36 8.95 -19.74
C TRP A 224 4.04 10.22 -20.28
N ASN A 225 3.32 10.96 -21.13
CA ASN A 225 3.77 12.22 -21.73
C ASN A 225 2.90 13.35 -21.18
N MET A 226 3.50 14.23 -20.39
CA MET A 226 2.79 15.34 -19.74
C MET A 226 2.10 16.27 -20.75
N GLU A 227 2.66 16.44 -21.95
CA GLU A 227 2.11 17.32 -22.99
C GLU A 227 0.77 16.83 -23.55
N MET A 228 0.43 15.56 -23.32
CA MET A 228 -0.82 14.95 -23.79
C MET A 228 -1.98 15.10 -22.81
N TYR A 229 -1.73 15.65 -21.62
CA TYR A 229 -2.68 15.65 -20.51
C TYR A 229 -3.00 17.07 -20.04
N ASP A 230 -4.15 17.21 -19.37
CA ASP A 230 -4.53 18.48 -18.75
C ASP A 230 -3.69 18.69 -17.49
N ILE A 231 -2.97 19.81 -17.46
CA ILE A 231 -2.03 20.15 -16.38
C ILE A 231 -2.64 21.26 -15.54
N LYS A 232 -2.81 20.99 -14.24
CA LYS A 232 -3.41 21.93 -13.30
C LYS A 232 -2.49 22.22 -12.13
N ARG A 233 -2.02 23.47 -12.04
CA ARG A 233 -1.36 24.00 -10.83
C ARG A 233 -2.39 24.18 -9.72
N MET A 234 -2.09 23.64 -8.55
CA MET A 234 -3.00 23.67 -7.40
C MET A 234 -2.85 24.96 -6.60
N SER A 235 -3.95 25.68 -6.41
CA SER A 235 -4.00 26.79 -5.46
C SER A 235 -4.08 26.29 -4.01
N ALA A 236 -3.70 27.14 -3.05
CA ALA A 236 -3.85 26.84 -1.62
C ALA A 236 -5.31 26.52 -1.23
N LYS A 237 -6.28 27.24 -1.83
CA LYS A 237 -7.71 27.01 -1.60
C LYS A 237 -8.15 25.62 -2.10
N GLU A 238 -7.68 25.20 -3.26
CA GLU A 238 -8.01 23.88 -3.80
C GLU A 238 -7.38 22.77 -2.95
N ARG A 239 -6.10 22.93 -2.55
CA ARG A 239 -5.43 21.99 -1.63
C ARG A 239 -6.23 21.81 -0.35
N LEU A 240 -6.74 22.90 0.23
CA LEU A 240 -7.59 22.85 1.43
C LEU A 240 -8.89 22.08 1.20
N ILE A 241 -9.53 22.21 0.03
CA ILE A 241 -10.74 21.43 -0.30
C ILE A 241 -10.45 19.93 -0.32
N PHE A 242 -9.34 19.51 -0.95
CA PHE A 242 -8.94 18.10 -0.96
C PHE A 242 -8.62 17.58 0.44
N GLN A 243 -7.98 18.40 1.28
CA GLN A 243 -7.70 18.04 2.68
C GLN A 243 -8.98 17.84 3.49
N GLN A 244 -9.95 18.74 3.37
CA GLN A 244 -11.25 18.60 4.05
C GLN A 244 -12.01 17.36 3.56
N GLN A 245 -11.94 17.07 2.25
CA GLN A 245 -12.50 15.84 1.70
C GLN A 245 -11.82 14.59 2.29
N TRP A 246 -10.50 14.60 2.43
CA TRP A 246 -9.77 13.52 3.11
C TRP A 246 -10.23 13.37 4.56
N GLU A 247 -10.29 14.46 5.33
CA GLU A 247 -10.70 14.44 6.74
C GLU A 247 -12.10 13.84 6.91
N SER A 248 -13.03 14.13 5.98
CA SER A 248 -14.35 13.50 5.97
C SER A 248 -14.28 12.00 5.71
N LEU A 249 -13.45 11.55 4.77
CA LEU A 249 -13.27 10.11 4.48
C LEU A 249 -12.61 9.37 5.66
N ALA A 250 -11.68 10.03 6.34
CA ALA A 250 -10.94 9.48 7.48
C ALA A 250 -11.77 9.39 8.77
N GLN A 251 -13.01 9.88 8.77
CA GLN A 251 -13.95 9.77 9.89
C GLN A 251 -14.86 8.53 9.79
N THR A 252 -14.95 7.89 8.62
CA THR A 252 -15.85 6.75 8.41
C THR A 252 -15.07 5.42 8.33
N LYS A 253 -15.78 4.33 8.62
CA LYS A 253 -15.28 2.96 8.48
C LYS A 253 -15.79 2.29 7.22
N ASP A 254 -16.30 3.07 6.27
CA ASP A 254 -16.77 2.53 4.99
C ASP A 254 -15.61 1.84 4.26
N VAL A 255 -15.92 0.77 3.53
CA VAL A 255 -14.91 -0.11 2.92
C VAL A 255 -14.96 -0.12 1.40
N CYS A 256 -15.91 0.58 0.79
CA CYS A 256 -16.07 0.65 -0.65
C CYS A 256 -16.45 2.08 -1.06
N ARG A 257 -15.74 2.63 -2.05
CA ARG A 257 -15.91 4.00 -2.53
C ARG A 257 -15.99 4.02 -4.05
N LEU A 258 -16.92 4.82 -4.55
CA LEU A 258 -17.13 5.06 -5.98
C LEU A 258 -16.73 6.48 -6.34
N TRP A 259 -16.24 6.69 -7.56
CA TRP A 259 -16.11 8.02 -8.14
C TRP A 259 -17.30 8.28 -9.07
N LEU A 260 -18.24 9.10 -8.61
CA LEU A 260 -19.46 9.43 -9.36
C LEU A 260 -19.69 10.94 -9.31
N HIS A 261 -20.10 11.54 -10.44
CA HIS A 261 -20.41 12.96 -10.53
C HIS A 261 -19.31 13.90 -9.96
N ARG A 262 -18.04 13.51 -10.14
CA ARG A 262 -16.86 14.22 -9.62
C ARG A 262 -16.75 14.26 -8.09
N GLN A 263 -17.36 13.29 -7.41
CA GLN A 263 -17.33 13.14 -5.96
C GLN A 263 -17.07 11.69 -5.57
N ILE A 264 -16.50 11.51 -4.37
CA ILE A 264 -16.31 10.20 -3.77
C ILE A 264 -17.57 9.85 -3.00
N HIS A 265 -18.19 8.73 -3.34
CA HIS A 265 -19.37 8.19 -2.68
C HIS A 265 -19.00 6.90 -1.96
N ALA A 266 -19.07 6.90 -0.63
CA ALA A 266 -19.03 5.66 0.13
C ALA A 266 -20.32 4.87 -0.12
N VAL A 267 -20.18 3.57 -0.39
CA VAL A 267 -21.30 2.65 -0.61
C VAL A 267 -21.21 1.48 0.35
N GLN A 268 -22.33 0.78 0.53
CA GLN A 268 -22.34 -0.44 1.33
C GLN A 268 -21.42 -1.49 0.72
N GLU A 269 -20.82 -2.31 1.57
CA GLU A 269 -19.88 -3.35 1.15
C GLU A 269 -20.49 -4.35 0.14
N ASN A 270 -21.80 -4.61 0.24
CA ASN A 270 -22.55 -5.49 -0.64
C ASN A 270 -23.08 -4.79 -1.92
N TYR A 271 -22.63 -3.57 -2.23
CA TYR A 271 -23.13 -2.78 -3.36
C TYR A 271 -23.11 -3.56 -4.69
N TYR A 272 -22.06 -4.35 -4.93
CA TYR A 272 -21.90 -5.12 -6.16
C TYR A 272 -22.55 -6.50 -6.12
N ASP A 273 -23.06 -6.97 -4.97
CA ASP A 273 -23.55 -8.34 -4.81
C ASP A 273 -24.69 -8.66 -5.79
N ASN A 274 -25.61 -7.72 -6.03
CA ASN A 274 -26.70 -7.92 -7.01
C ASN A 274 -26.18 -8.11 -8.44
N LEU A 275 -25.16 -7.34 -8.84
CA LEU A 275 -24.54 -7.50 -10.15
C LEU A 275 -23.81 -8.84 -10.25
N ILE A 276 -23.05 -9.21 -9.21
CA ILE A 276 -22.38 -10.51 -9.09
C ILE A 276 -23.39 -11.65 -9.29
N MET A 277 -24.51 -11.61 -8.57
CA MET A 277 -25.59 -12.61 -8.67
C MET A 277 -26.21 -12.67 -10.06
N SER A 278 -26.56 -11.53 -10.65
CA SER A 278 -27.19 -11.49 -11.99
C SER A 278 -26.25 -12.00 -13.09
N THR A 279 -24.96 -11.74 -12.97
CA THR A 279 -23.95 -12.18 -13.95
C THR A 279 -23.76 -13.69 -13.90
N ILE A 280 -23.65 -14.30 -12.71
CA ILE A 280 -23.52 -15.76 -12.63
C ILE A 280 -24.79 -16.48 -13.09
N GLU A 281 -25.97 -15.92 -12.83
CA GLU A 281 -27.23 -16.43 -13.38
C GLU A 281 -27.24 -16.42 -14.91
N GLN A 282 -26.70 -15.37 -15.52
CA GLN A 282 -26.59 -15.28 -16.97
C GLN A 282 -25.59 -16.30 -17.52
N LEU A 283 -24.39 -16.39 -16.94
CA LEU A 283 -23.37 -17.36 -17.36
C LEU A 283 -23.89 -18.80 -17.26
N HIS A 284 -24.70 -19.12 -16.23
CA HIS A 284 -25.37 -20.40 -16.12
C HIS A 284 -26.39 -20.67 -17.25
N LYS A 285 -27.14 -19.64 -17.68
CA LYS A 285 -28.06 -19.77 -18.81
C LYS A 285 -27.29 -20.02 -20.10
N GLU A 286 -26.17 -19.34 -20.29
CA GLU A 286 -25.32 -19.46 -21.48
C GLU A 286 -24.64 -20.84 -21.57
N GLN A 287 -24.18 -21.41 -20.46
CA GLN A 287 -23.63 -22.77 -20.44
C GLN A 287 -24.71 -23.88 -20.45
N GLY A 288 -25.99 -23.52 -20.39
CA GLY A 288 -27.11 -24.48 -20.40
C GLY A 288 -27.30 -25.27 -19.10
N GLY A 289 -26.74 -24.79 -17.97
CA GLY A 289 -26.77 -25.52 -16.70
C GLY A 289 -26.19 -24.76 -15.50
N THR A 290 -26.32 -25.34 -14.32
CA THR A 290 -25.79 -24.80 -13.04
C THR A 290 -24.51 -25.55 -12.65
N ASP A 291 -23.45 -25.40 -13.46
CA ASP A 291 -22.13 -25.97 -13.19
C ASP A 291 -21.11 -24.89 -12.78
N PHE A 292 -19.98 -25.32 -12.23
CA PHE A 292 -18.91 -24.46 -11.71
C PHE A 292 -18.23 -23.62 -12.78
N ILE A 293 -18.13 -22.32 -12.53
CA ILE A 293 -17.42 -21.33 -13.37
C ILE A 293 -16.13 -20.90 -12.66
N GLN A 294 -15.03 -20.84 -13.39
CA GLN A 294 -13.73 -20.38 -12.89
C GLN A 294 -13.82 -18.91 -12.44
N THR A 295 -13.36 -18.59 -11.23
CA THR A 295 -13.61 -17.27 -10.62
C THR A 295 -12.94 -16.11 -11.36
N GLY A 296 -11.78 -16.34 -11.96
CA GLY A 296 -11.07 -15.37 -12.80
C GLY A 296 -11.85 -15.01 -14.07
N GLU A 297 -12.34 -16.01 -14.81
CA GLU A 297 -13.24 -15.81 -15.96
C GLU A 297 -14.54 -15.10 -15.54
N PHE A 298 -15.09 -15.48 -14.38
CA PHE A 298 -16.29 -14.83 -13.85
C PHE A 298 -16.04 -13.35 -13.51
N ILE A 299 -14.92 -13.01 -12.87
CA ILE A 299 -14.53 -11.63 -12.60
C ILE A 299 -14.29 -10.88 -13.92
N SER A 300 -13.63 -11.50 -14.90
CA SER A 300 -13.44 -10.91 -16.23
C SER A 300 -14.77 -10.49 -16.85
N GLU A 301 -15.78 -11.37 -16.81
CA GLU A 301 -17.14 -11.07 -17.29
C GLU A 301 -17.85 -9.99 -16.44
N LEU A 302 -17.59 -9.91 -15.12
CA LEU A 302 -18.10 -8.82 -14.31
C LEU A 302 -17.53 -7.47 -14.75
N LEU A 303 -16.24 -7.43 -15.05
CA LEU A 303 -15.55 -6.21 -15.46
C LEU A 303 -16.06 -5.67 -16.80
N THR A 304 -16.51 -6.53 -17.73
CA THR A 304 -17.09 -6.08 -19.02
C THR A 304 -18.44 -5.37 -18.86
N ARG A 305 -19.09 -5.54 -17.71
CA ARG A 305 -20.41 -4.97 -17.38
C ARG A 305 -20.34 -3.72 -16.50
N MET A 306 -19.13 -3.28 -16.15
CA MET A 306 -18.89 -2.15 -15.26
C MET A 306 -18.18 -1.02 -16.00
N ASP A 307 -18.77 0.17 -16.01
CA ASP A 307 -18.12 1.36 -16.59
C ASP A 307 -16.86 1.77 -15.78
N ALA A 308 -16.97 1.72 -14.45
CA ALA A 308 -15.88 2.01 -13.52
C ALA A 308 -15.80 0.88 -12.48
N PRO A 309 -15.10 -0.24 -12.78
CA PRO A 309 -15.00 -1.35 -11.85
C PRO A 309 -14.18 -0.95 -10.62
N PRO A 310 -14.50 -1.50 -9.44
CA PRO A 310 -13.67 -1.35 -8.25
C PRO A 310 -12.41 -2.21 -8.38
N ASN A 311 -11.60 -2.22 -7.33
CA ASN A 311 -10.50 -3.15 -7.17
C ASN A 311 -10.93 -4.62 -7.43
N ILE A 312 -10.18 -5.34 -8.26
CA ILE A 312 -10.52 -6.73 -8.63
C ILE A 312 -10.52 -7.67 -7.41
N PHE A 313 -9.63 -7.44 -6.44
CA PHE A 313 -9.55 -8.25 -5.22
C PHE A 313 -10.72 -7.94 -4.28
N PHE A 314 -11.32 -6.75 -4.38
CA PHE A 314 -12.59 -6.45 -3.71
C PHE A 314 -13.76 -7.20 -4.33
N LEU A 315 -13.81 -7.36 -5.66
CA LEU A 315 -14.83 -8.20 -6.29
C LEU A 315 -14.65 -9.68 -5.89
N GLU A 316 -13.41 -10.17 -5.91
CA GLU A 316 -13.10 -11.52 -5.44
C GLU A 316 -13.54 -11.72 -3.98
N TYR A 317 -13.23 -10.76 -3.10
CA TYR A 317 -13.70 -10.72 -1.73
C TYR A 317 -15.22 -10.91 -1.64
N ARG A 318 -16.00 -10.13 -2.38
CA ARG A 318 -17.47 -10.24 -2.37
C ARG A 318 -17.94 -11.61 -2.87
N ILE A 319 -17.29 -12.18 -3.88
CA ILE A 319 -17.58 -13.54 -4.36
C ILE A 319 -17.31 -14.59 -3.26
N ARG A 320 -16.18 -14.49 -2.54
CA ARG A 320 -15.89 -15.37 -1.39
C ARG A 320 -16.91 -15.20 -0.28
N TYR A 321 -17.32 -13.97 0.02
CA TYR A 321 -18.39 -13.71 0.99
C TYR A 321 -19.71 -14.39 0.60
N LEU A 322 -20.09 -14.37 -0.68
CA LEU A 322 -21.28 -15.06 -1.19
C LEU A 322 -21.16 -16.59 -1.10
N VAL A 323 -19.96 -17.15 -1.16
CA VAL A 323 -19.71 -18.56 -0.82
C VAL A 323 -19.95 -18.81 0.67
N TYR A 324 -19.34 -18.02 1.55
CA TYR A 324 -19.41 -18.23 3.00
C TYR A 324 -20.83 -18.02 3.57
N SER A 325 -21.60 -17.11 2.97
CA SER A 325 -23.02 -16.89 3.30
C SER A 325 -23.97 -17.94 2.72
N GLY A 326 -23.45 -18.92 1.98
CA GLY A 326 -24.23 -20.03 1.42
C GLY A 326 -25.00 -19.68 0.15
N VAL A 327 -24.77 -18.52 -0.46
CA VAL A 327 -25.38 -18.15 -1.75
C VAL A 327 -24.71 -18.91 -2.90
N PHE A 328 -23.40 -19.09 -2.83
CA PHE A 328 -22.62 -19.89 -3.76
C PHE A 328 -22.14 -21.22 -3.16
N GLU A 329 -21.86 -22.18 -4.04
CA GLU A 329 -21.04 -23.36 -3.78
C GLU A 329 -19.61 -23.13 -4.28
N LEU A 330 -18.64 -23.71 -3.59
CA LEU A 330 -17.21 -23.57 -3.87
C LEU A 330 -16.62 -24.91 -4.33
N LYS A 331 -15.77 -24.87 -5.36
CA LYS A 331 -14.91 -25.98 -5.78
C LYS A 331 -13.47 -25.50 -5.88
N GLY A 332 -12.56 -26.16 -5.16
CA GLY A 332 -11.14 -25.77 -5.08
C GLY A 332 -10.80 -25.01 -3.79
N ILE A 333 -9.56 -24.53 -3.70
CA ILE A 333 -9.06 -23.76 -2.54
C ILE A 333 -8.90 -22.30 -3.00
N PRO A 334 -9.51 -21.31 -2.32
CA PRO A 334 -9.47 -19.92 -2.75
C PRO A 334 -8.13 -19.23 -2.42
N LYS A 335 -7.02 -19.78 -2.94
CA LYS A 335 -5.67 -19.23 -2.80
C LYS A 335 -5.42 -18.05 -3.73
N SER A 336 -6.07 -18.04 -4.89
CA SER A 336 -6.20 -16.88 -5.79
C SER A 336 -7.37 -17.15 -6.72
N MET A 337 -7.77 -16.15 -7.51
CA MET A 337 -8.89 -16.25 -8.46
C MET A 337 -8.80 -17.48 -9.37
N HIS A 338 -7.60 -17.94 -9.74
CA HIS A 338 -7.36 -19.11 -10.62
C HIS A 338 -7.55 -20.48 -9.95
N HIS A 339 -7.54 -20.55 -8.62
CA HIS A 339 -7.50 -21.82 -7.88
C HIS A 339 -8.87 -22.39 -7.49
N TYR A 340 -9.94 -21.65 -7.77
CA TYR A 340 -11.28 -22.08 -7.42
C TYR A 340 -12.33 -21.62 -8.42
N SER A 341 -13.46 -22.31 -8.35
CA SER A 341 -14.65 -22.05 -9.14
C SER A 341 -15.86 -21.93 -8.22
N VAL A 342 -16.85 -21.16 -8.66
CA VAL A 342 -18.10 -20.95 -7.95
C VAL A 342 -19.31 -21.30 -8.83
N LYS A 343 -20.44 -21.59 -8.19
CA LYS A 343 -21.75 -21.65 -8.83
C LYS A 343 -22.83 -21.24 -7.83
N LEU A 344 -23.98 -20.80 -8.31
CA LEU A 344 -25.21 -20.66 -7.52
C LEU A 344 -25.55 -21.95 -6.77
N ARG A 345 -25.76 -21.82 -5.46
CA ARG A 345 -26.29 -22.91 -4.64
C ARG A 345 -27.76 -23.15 -4.98
N LYS A 346 -28.14 -24.41 -5.15
CA LYS A 346 -29.56 -24.77 -5.25
C LYS A 346 -30.23 -24.57 -3.90
N LYS A 347 -31.35 -23.85 -3.85
CA LYS A 347 -32.19 -23.82 -2.64
C LYS A 347 -32.61 -25.26 -2.31
N PRO A 348 -32.50 -25.70 -1.04
CA PRO A 348 -33.05 -27.00 -0.66
C PRO A 348 -34.54 -27.04 -1.00
N LEU A 349 -34.97 -28.13 -1.63
CA LEU A 349 -36.36 -28.40 -1.99
C LEU A 349 -37.25 -28.52 -0.75
#